data_AF-A0AAP4Y4K7-F1
#
_entry.id   AF-A0AAP4Y4K7-F1
#
_cell.length_a   1.000
_cell.length_b   1.000
_cell.length_c   1.000
_cell.angle_alpha   90.00
_cell.angle_beta   90.00
_cell.angle_gamma   90.00
#
_symmetry.space_group_name_H-M   'P 1'
#
loop_
_entity.id
_entity.type
_entity.pdbx_description
1 polymer ?
#
loop_
_entity_poly.entity_id
_entity_poly.type
_entity_poly.pdbx_seq_one_letter_code
_entity_poly.pdbx_strand_id
1 'polypeptide(L)' 'MVPRARVEREPGVGAAEAAAASLAGRYRDIRAFTEALCAPLATEDYVVQTMEDVSPTKWHLAHVSWFFETFLLREHLP' A
#
# COMPACT_ATOMS: atom_id res chain seq x y z
N MET A 1 -27.48 -33.75 26.47
CA MET A 1 -26.95 -33.34 25.16
C MET A 1 -27.10 -31.83 25.04
N VAL A 2 -26.14 -31.07 25.58
CA VAL A 2 -26.17 -29.60 25.58
C VAL A 2 -25.28 -29.13 24.42
N PRO A 3 -25.79 -28.33 23.47
CA PRO A 3 -24.96 -27.83 22.38
C PRO A 3 -23.96 -26.83 22.95
N ARG A 4 -22.65 -27.14 22.85
CA ARG A 4 -21.61 -26.16 23.20
C ARG A 4 -21.66 -25.05 22.16
N ALA A 5 -22.12 -23.88 22.56
CA ALA A 5 -21.96 -22.66 21.78
C ALA A 5 -20.47 -22.47 21.46
N ARG A 6 -20.17 -22.29 20.18
CA ARG A 6 -18.85 -21.91 19.68
C ARG A 6 -18.60 -20.50 20.19
N VAL A 7 -17.75 -20.34 21.21
CA VAL A 7 -17.27 -19.03 21.63
C VAL A 7 -16.37 -18.52 20.50
N GLU A 8 -16.89 -17.64 19.67
CA GLU A 8 -16.07 -16.88 18.73
C GLU A 8 -15.21 -15.92 19.56
N ARG A 9 -13.91 -16.20 19.65
CA ARG A 9 -12.98 -15.29 20.30
C ARG A 9 -12.76 -14.11 19.37
N GLU A 10 -13.24 -12.94 19.76
CA GLU A 10 -12.81 -11.71 19.14
C GLU A 10 -11.29 -11.58 19.25
N PRO A 11 -10.59 -11.18 18.18
CA PRO A 11 -9.16 -10.93 18.27
C PRO A 11 -8.94 -9.82 19.30
N GLY A 12 -8.25 -10.16 20.39
CA GLY A 12 -7.90 -9.17 21.41
C GLY A 12 -7.09 -8.03 20.78
N VAL A 13 -7.20 -6.83 21.34
CA VAL A 13 -6.57 -5.59 20.85
C VAL A 13 -5.10 -5.79 20.42
N GLY A 14 -4.33 -6.61 21.15
CA GLY A 14 -2.94 -6.91 20.79
C GLY A 14 -2.73 -7.72 19.49
N ALA A 15 -3.70 -8.55 19.08
CA ALA A 15 -3.65 -9.25 17.80
C ALA A 15 -3.94 -8.31 16.62
N ALA A 16 -4.86 -7.35 16.80
CA ALA A 16 -5.16 -6.33 15.80
C ALA A 16 -3.97 -5.36 15.63
N GLU A 17 -3.32 -4.97 16.71
CA GLU A 17 -2.13 -4.12 16.68
C GLU A 17 -0.93 -4.81 16.03
N ALA A 18 -0.70 -6.10 16.34
CA ALA A 18 0.32 -6.91 15.66
C ALA A 18 0.02 -7.07 14.15
N ALA A 19 -1.24 -7.25 13.78
CA ALA A 19 -1.66 -7.30 12.37
C ALA A 19 -1.44 -5.95 11.67
N ALA A 20 -1.78 -4.83 12.31
CA ALA A 20 -1.55 -3.49 11.78
C ALA A 20 -0.04 -3.21 11.60
N ALA A 21 0.79 -3.60 12.57
CA ALA A 21 2.24 -3.48 12.45
C ALA A 21 2.80 -4.31 11.28
N SER A 22 2.28 -5.53 11.06
CA SER A 22 2.63 -6.37 9.91
C SER A 22 2.23 -5.72 8.58
N LEU A 23 1.03 -5.16 8.48
CA LEU A 23 0.57 -4.45 7.28
C LEU A 23 1.39 -3.19 7.01
N ALA A 24 1.70 -2.41 8.04
CA ALA A 24 2.55 -1.23 7.93
C ALA A 24 3.97 -1.59 7.46
N GLY A 25 4.54 -2.69 7.97
CA GLY A 25 5.82 -3.21 7.50
C GLY A 25 5.77 -3.56 6.01
N ARG A 26 4.80 -4.38 5.60
CA ARG A 26 4.61 -4.76 4.19
C ARG A 26 4.38 -3.57 3.27
N TYR A 27 3.62 -2.57 3.72
CA TYR A 27 3.43 -1.33 2.97
C TYR A 27 4.77 -0.65 2.70
N ARG A 28 5.61 -0.46 3.74
CA ARG A 28 6.93 0.16 3.58
C ARG A 28 7.84 -0.63 2.64
N ASP A 29 7.88 -1.95 2.78
CA ASP A 29 8.71 -2.82 1.94
C ASP A 29 8.32 -2.71 0.46
N ILE A 30 7.02 -2.72 0.16
CA ILE A 30 6.50 -2.58 -1.21
C ILE A 30 6.82 -1.18 -1.77
N ARG A 31 6.64 -0.12 -0.99
CA ARG A 31 6.96 1.25 -1.42
C ARG A 31 8.45 1.42 -1.71
N ALA A 32 9.31 0.91 -0.82
CA ALA A 32 10.75 0.94 -1.00
C ALA A 32 11.19 0.13 -2.23
N PHE A 33 10.55 -1.01 -2.49
CA PHE A 33 10.84 -1.80 -3.70
C PHE A 33 10.53 -1.02 -4.99
N THR A 34 9.38 -0.33 -5.06
CA THR A 34 9.05 0.52 -6.22
C THR A 34 10.07 1.65 -6.41
N GLU A 35 10.51 2.29 -5.34
CA GLU A 35 11.56 3.33 -5.40
C GLU A 35 12.91 2.75 -5.85
N ALA A 36 13.26 1.56 -5.37
CA ALA A 36 14.49 0.87 -5.78
C ALA A 36 14.51 0.50 -7.27
N LEU A 37 13.35 0.16 -7.86
CA LEU A 37 13.25 -0.05 -9.31
C LEU A 37 13.54 1.22 -10.11
N CYS A 38 13.22 2.39 -9.56
CA CYS A 38 13.42 3.68 -10.22
C CYS A 38 14.80 4.30 -9.91
N ALA A 39 15.49 3.82 -8.87
CA ALA A 39 16.79 4.34 -8.43
C ALA A 39 17.87 4.48 -9.53
N PRO A 40 17.99 3.61 -10.55
CA PRO A 40 19.02 3.77 -11.58
C PRO A 40 18.66 4.79 -12.69
N LEU A 41 17.44 5.31 -12.71
CA LEU A 41 16.96 6.22 -13.76
C LEU A 41 17.50 7.64 -13.56
N ALA A 42 17.86 8.31 -14.64
CA ALA A 42 18.14 9.74 -14.62
C ALA A 42 16.84 10.54 -14.51
N THR A 43 16.90 11.79 -14.07
CA THR A 43 15.72 12.66 -13.89
C THR A 43 14.89 12.77 -15.17
N GLU A 44 15.56 12.82 -16.31
CA GLU A 44 14.95 12.93 -17.64
C GLU A 44 14.15 11.68 -18.02
N ASP A 45 14.53 10.50 -17.54
CA ASP A 45 13.82 9.25 -17.82
C ASP A 45 12.43 9.21 -17.17
N TYR A 46 12.20 10.02 -16.13
CA TYR A 46 10.93 10.04 -15.41
C TYR A 46 9.79 10.74 -16.15
N VAL A 47 10.10 11.49 -17.22
CA VAL A 47 9.11 12.34 -17.91
C VAL A 47 8.68 11.81 -19.27
N VAL A 48 9.40 10.83 -19.83
CA VAL A 48 9.19 10.35 -21.20
C VAL A 48 7.94 9.48 -21.31
N GLN A 49 7.20 9.64 -22.41
CA GLN A 49 6.14 8.75 -22.87
C GLN A 49 6.45 8.35 -24.32
N THR A 50 6.83 7.09 -24.54
CA THR A 50 7.31 6.61 -25.85
C THR A 50 6.20 6.21 -26.81
N MET A 51 5.08 5.73 -26.26
CA MET A 51 3.87 5.33 -26.97
C MET A 51 2.65 5.57 -26.07
N GLU A 52 1.45 5.54 -26.65
CA GLU A 52 0.21 5.87 -25.95
C GLU A 52 -0.02 5.01 -24.70
N ASP A 53 0.28 3.71 -24.78
CA ASP A 53 0.09 2.76 -23.68
C ASP A 53 1.10 2.90 -22.52
N VAL A 54 2.16 3.71 -22.68
CA VAL A 54 3.20 3.91 -21.66
C VAL A 54 2.95 5.20 -20.91
N SER A 55 2.91 5.15 -19.58
CA SER A 55 2.91 6.35 -18.75
C SER A 55 4.33 6.67 -18.25
N PRO A 56 4.67 7.96 -18.06
CA PRO A 56 5.97 8.33 -17.49
C PRO A 56 6.19 7.73 -16.10
N THR A 57 7.43 7.40 -15.73
CA THR A 57 7.73 6.80 -14.42
C THR A 57 7.25 7.65 -13.24
N LYS A 58 7.38 8.99 -13.32
CA LYS A 58 6.84 9.88 -12.27
C LYS A 58 5.32 9.81 -12.16
N TRP A 59 4.63 9.55 -13.27
CA TRP A 59 3.18 9.39 -13.27
C TRP A 59 2.81 8.13 -12.50
N HIS A 60 3.50 7.01 -12.71
CA HIS A 60 3.27 5.78 -11.94
C HIS A 60 3.50 5.98 -10.44
N LEU A 61 4.60 6.61 -10.03
CA LEU A 61 4.90 6.91 -8.62
C LEU A 61 3.82 7.77 -7.97
N ALA A 62 3.34 8.79 -8.68
CA ALA A 62 2.24 9.63 -8.22
C ALA A 62 0.93 8.84 -8.15
N HIS A 63 0.61 8.04 -9.18
CA HIS A 63 -0.65 7.31 -9.29
C HIS A 63 -0.85 6.31 -8.16
N VAL A 64 0.19 5.54 -7.80
CA VAL A 64 0.09 4.62 -6.67
C VAL A 64 -0.02 5.34 -5.32
N SER A 65 0.52 6.56 -5.19
CA SER A 65 0.38 7.37 -3.98
C SER A 65 -1.04 7.96 -3.87
N TRP A 66 -1.55 8.51 -4.98
CA TRP A 66 -2.92 9.00 -5.12
C TRP A 66 -3.96 7.93 -4.81
N PHE A 67 -3.70 6.65 -5.14
CA PHE A 67 -4.60 5.54 -4.80
C PHE A 67 -4.80 5.43 -3.28
N PHE A 68 -3.73 5.41 -2.49
CA PHE A 68 -3.84 5.35 -1.02
C PHE A 68 -4.45 6.62 -0.46
N GLU A 69 -4.09 7.79 -1.00
CA GLU A 69 -4.71 9.05 -0.59
C GLU A 69 -6.23 9.01 -0.81
N THR A 70 -6.68 8.62 -2.00
CA THR A 70 -8.09 8.68 -2.40
C THR A 70 -8.95 7.62 -1.72
N PHE A 71 -8.47 6.38 -1.66
CA PHE A 71 -9.29 5.26 -1.22
C PHE A 71 -9.05 4.83 0.23
N LEU A 72 -8.03 5.38 0.90
CA LEU A 72 -7.74 5.07 2.30
C LEU A 72 -7.69 6.33 3.16
N LEU A 73 -6.80 7.28 2.84
CA LEU A 73 -6.56 8.41 3.74
C LEU A 73 -7.74 9.38 3.77
N ARG A 74 -8.31 9.76 2.63
CA ARG A 74 -9.45 10.68 2.58
C ARG A 74 -10.69 10.16 3.30
N GLU A 75 -10.83 8.85 3.47
CA GLU A 75 -11.97 8.24 4.17
C GLU A 75 -11.73 8.12 5.69
N HIS A 76 -10.46 8.10 6.13
CA HIS A 76 -10.10 7.74 7.49
C HIS A 76 -9.26 8.78 8.25
N LEU A 77 -8.79 9.82 7.58
CA LEU A 77 -8.03 10.94 8.15
C LEU A 77 -8.69 12.27 7.76
N PRO A 78 -8.71 13.26 8.68
CA PRO A 78 -9.29 14.59 8.43
C PRO A 78 -8.45 15.43 7.45
#